data_AF-A0A562THI1-F1
#
_entry.id   AF-A0A562THI1-F1
#
_cell.length_a   1.000
_cell.length_b   1.000
_cell.length_c   1.000
_cell.angle_alpha   90.00
_cell.angle_beta   90.00
_cell.angle_gamma   90.00
#
_symmetry.space_group_name_H-M   'P 1'
#
loop_
_entity.id
_entity.type
_entity.pdbx_description
1 polymer ?
#
loop_
_entity_poly.entity_id
_entity_poly.type
_entity_poly.pdbx_seq_one_letter_code
_entity_poly.pdbx_strand_id
1 'polypeptide(L)' 'MLTVPHRRCMIEDISAGGCRIAAKTQGLAEGQQVIVEVPARKLRFHGEIRWHNGEEAGIEFYFMD' A
#
# COMPACT_ATOMS: atom_id res chain seq x y z
N MET A 1 -11.66 16.62 -11.87
CA MET A 1 -11.39 15.35 -11.17
C MET A 1 -10.10 15.53 -10.41
N LEU A 2 -10.11 15.48 -9.08
CA LEU A 2 -8.90 15.57 -8.28
C LEU A 2 -8.16 14.23 -8.44
N THR A 3 -6.99 14.25 -9.08
CA THR A 3 -6.10 13.09 -9.12
C THR A 3 -5.63 12.81 -7.71
N VAL A 4 -5.96 11.64 -7.16
CA VAL A 4 -5.34 11.17 -5.91
C VAL A 4 -3.86 10.98 -6.23
N PRO A 5 -2.94 11.67 -5.55
CA PRO A 5 -1.52 11.59 -5.88
C PRO A 5 -1.00 10.19 -5.55
N HIS A 6 -0.54 9.46 -6.57
CA HIS A 6 0.14 8.17 -6.37
C HIS A 6 1.50 8.41 -5.69
N ARG A 7 1.79 7.64 -4.64
CA ARG A 7 3.10 7.61 -3.99
C ARG A 7 3.86 6.38 -4.47
N ARG A 8 5.05 6.59 -5.05
CA ARG A 8 5.93 5.47 -5.40
C ARG A 8 6.43 4.77 -4.14
N CYS A 9 6.46 3.45 -4.16
CA CYS A 9 6.98 2.60 -3.11
C CYS A 9 7.63 1.35 -3.73
N MET A 10 8.44 0.64 -2.95
CA MET A 10 8.89 -0.72 -3.27
C MET A 10 8.10 -1.72 -2.44
N ILE A 11 7.66 -2.83 -3.04
CA ILE A 11 7.10 -3.96 -2.29
C ILE A 11 8.28 -4.85 -1.89
N GLU A 12 8.57 -4.92 -0.59
CA GLU A 12 9.72 -5.67 -0.04
C GLU A 12 9.33 -7.12 0.29
N ASP A 13 8.07 -7.36 0.66
CA ASP A 13 7.53 -8.68 0.95
C ASP A 13 6.02 -8.71 0.65
N ILE A 14 5.51 -9.82 0.09
CA ILE A 14 4.11 -9.97 -0.30
C ILE A 14 3.60 -11.39 -0.07
N SER A 15 2.37 -11.48 0.44
CA SER A 15 1.62 -12.72 0.60
C SER A 15 0.19 -12.54 0.09
N ALA A 16 -0.63 -13.60 0.18
CA ALA A 16 -2.05 -13.50 -0.15
C ALA A 16 -2.83 -12.55 0.79
N GLY A 17 -2.36 -12.34 2.02
CA GLY A 17 -3.05 -11.53 3.03
C GLY A 17 -2.58 -10.08 3.13
N GLY A 18 -1.46 -9.72 2.51
CA GLY A 18 -0.89 -8.39 2.67
C GLY A 18 0.51 -8.23 2.10
N CYS A 19 1.05 -7.02 2.21
CA CYS A 19 2.42 -6.72 1.84
C CYS A 19 3.09 -5.74 2.80
N ARG A 20 4.42 -5.73 2.76
CA ARG A 20 5.25 -4.68 3.35
C ARG A 20 5.82 -3.82 2.24
N ILE A 21 5.70 -2.50 2.38
CA ILE A 21 6.25 -1.53 1.44
C ILE A 21 7.35 -0.69 2.09
N ALA A 22 8.40 -0.40 1.33
CA ALA A 22 9.35 0.66 1.64
C ALA A 22 8.91 1.96 0.95
N ALA A 23 8.58 2.97 1.75
CA ALA A 23 8.12 4.28 1.30
C ALA A 23 8.25 5.32 2.41
N LYS A 24 8.43 6.60 2.04
CA LYS A 24 8.22 7.68 3.02
C LYS A 24 6.76 7.60 3.51
N THR A 25 6.57 7.27 4.79
CA THR A 25 5.23 7.04 5.36
C THR A 25 4.56 8.31 5.87
N GLN A 26 5.15 9.48 5.65
CA GLN A 26 4.57 10.75 6.11
C GLN A 26 3.15 10.94 5.56
N GLY A 27 2.18 11.16 6.44
CA GLY A 27 0.76 11.26 6.10
C GLY A 27 0.05 9.92 5.84
N LEU A 28 0.69 8.78 6.14
CA LEU A 28 0.00 7.51 6.36
C LEU A 28 -0.40 7.42 7.83
N ALA A 29 -1.57 6.85 8.09
CA ALA A 29 -2.04 6.52 9.43
C ALA A 29 -2.49 5.06 9.48
N GLU A 30 -2.33 4.41 10.63
CA GLU A 30 -2.97 3.11 10.88
C GLU A 30 -4.49 3.22 10.72
N GLY A 31 -5.11 2.20 10.14
CA GLY A 31 -6.54 2.22 9.78
C GLY A 31 -6.85 2.93 8.45
N GLN A 32 -5.86 3.57 7.81
CA GLN A 32 -6.09 4.23 6.53
C GLN A 32 -6.25 3.22 5.39
N GLN A 33 -7.33 3.38 4.61
CA GLN A 33 -7.53 2.63 3.37
C GLN A 33 -6.59 3.10 2.27
N VAL A 34 -5.97 2.15 1.58
CA VAL A 34 -5.01 2.39 0.50
C VAL A 34 -5.24 1.41 -0.65
N ILE A 35 -4.76 1.79 -1.83
CA ILE A 35 -4.72 0.92 -3.01
C ILE A 35 -3.24 0.80 -3.43
N VAL A 36 -2.72 -0.43 -3.46
CA VAL A 36 -1.41 -0.72 -4.00
C VAL A 36 -1.57 -1.13 -5.46
N GLU A 37 -1.06 -0.32 -6.37
CA GLU A 37 -1.12 -0.58 -7.80
C GLU A 37 0.22 -1.12 -8.30
N VAL A 38 0.19 -2.21 -9.07
CA VAL A 38 1.37 -2.77 -9.76
C VAL A 38 1.11 -2.69 -11.27
N PRO A 39 1.34 -1.53 -11.91
CA PRO A 39 0.89 -1.28 -13.28
C PRO A 39 1.44 -2.27 -14.31
N ALA A 40 2.70 -2.69 -14.16
CA ALA A 40 3.35 -3.66 -15.05
C ALA A 40 2.66 -5.04 -15.06
N ARG A 41 1.91 -5.36 -14.01
CA ARG A 41 1.15 -6.60 -13.86
C ARG A 41 -0.36 -6.40 -14.02
N LYS A 42 -0.84 -5.15 -14.14
CA LYS A 42 -2.26 -4.78 -14.11
C LYS A 42 -2.98 -5.32 -12.86
N LEU A 43 -2.33 -5.24 -11.70
CA LEU A 43 -2.90 -5.67 -10.42
C LEU A 43 -3.17 -4.48 -9.52
N ARG A 44 -4.28 -4.52 -8.78
CA ARG A 44 -4.61 -3.53 -7.74
C ARG A 44 -5.05 -4.26 -6.49
N PHE A 45 -4.37 -4.00 -5.38
CA PHE A 45 -4.70 -4.55 -4.07
C PHE A 45 -5.32 -3.46 -3.21
N HIS A 46 -6.57 -3.68 -2.80
CA HIS A 46 -7.26 -2.80 -1.86
C HIS A 46 -6.96 -3.29 -0.44
N GLY A 47 -6.60 -2.37 0.45
CA GLY A 47 -6.19 -2.74 1.80
C GLY A 47 -6.16 -1.60 2.79
N GLU A 48 -5.63 -1.88 3.97
CA GLU A 48 -5.52 -0.96 5.09
C GLU A 48 -4.10 -0.96 5.67
N ILE A 49 -3.60 0.21 6.06
CA ILE A 49 -2.35 0.36 6.81
C ILE A 49 -2.55 -0.22 8.21
N ARG A 50 -1.78 -1.24 8.58
CA ARG A 50 -1.83 -1.87 9.91
C ARG A 50 -0.73 -1.43 10.84
N TRP A 51 0.38 -0.95 10.29
CA TRP A 51 1.49 -0.35 11.03
C TRP A 51 2.34 0.48 10.07
N HIS A 52 3.08 1.45 10.62
CA HIS A 52 4.14 2.16 9.91
C HIS A 52 5.26 2.58 10.88
N ASN A 53 6.50 2.73 10.39
CA ASN A 53 7.65 3.09 11.22
C ASN A 53 8.49 4.26 10.68
N GLY A 54 7.95 5.05 9.74
CA GLY A 54 8.65 6.17 9.11
C GLY A 54 9.17 5.83 7.71
N GLU A 55 9.75 4.64 7.54
CA GLU A 55 10.39 4.19 6.30
C GLU A 55 9.66 3.02 5.62
N GLU A 56 8.88 2.28 6.40
CA GLU A 56 8.10 1.14 5.96
C GLU A 56 6.66 1.20 6.49
N ALA A 57 5.76 0.54 5.76
CA ALA A 57 4.39 0.30 6.19
C ALA A 57 3.95 -1.13 5.85
N GLY A 58 3.15 -1.71 6.74
CA GLY A 58 2.46 -2.97 6.50
C GLY A 58 1.02 -2.73 6.07
N ILE A 59 0.58 -3.44 5.04
CA ILE A 59 -0.75 -3.35 4.46
C ILE A 59 -1.41 -4.72 4.54
N GLU A 60 -2.61 -4.80 5.14
CA GLU A 60 -3.49 -5.97 5.06
C GLU A 60 -4.42 -5.83 3.86
N PHE A 61 -4.56 -6.88 3.05
CA PHE A 61 -5.39 -6.88 1.85
C PHE A 61 -6.82 -7.31 2.15
N TYR A 62 -7.78 -6.62 1.52
CA TYR A 62 -9.19 -6.98 1.52
C TYR A 62 -9.57 -7.79 0.29
N PHE A 63 -9.19 -7.30 -0.90
CA PHE A 63 -9.44 -7.95 -2.18
C PHE A 63 -8.52 -7.39 -3.26
N MET A 64 -8.52 -8.07 -4.42
CA MET A 64 -7.73 -7.75 -5.60
C MET A 64 -8.65 -7.59 -6.82
N ASP A 65 -8.42 -6.56 -7.64
CA ASP A 65 -9.02 -6.39 -8.97
C ASP A 65 -7.97 -6.23 -10.09
#